data_AF-A0A401TXP2-F1
#
_entry.id   AF-A0A401TXP2-F1
#
_cell.length_a   1.000
_cell.length_b   1.000
_cell.length_c   1.000
_cell.angle_alpha   90.00
_cell.angle_beta   90.00
_cell.angle_gamma   90.00
#
_symmetry.space_group_name_H-M   'P 1'
#
loop_
_entity.id
_entity.type
_entity.pdbx_description
1 polymer ?
#
loop_
_entity_poly.entity_id
_entity_poly.type
_entity_poly.pdbx_seq_one_letter_code
_entity_poly.pdbx_strand_id
1 'polypeptide(L)'
;LAKHWWEGKDAQGNKRDVTATTLEIPLGSGPYRIKEFVAGRSVVLERVADYWGKDIPVNVGQNNFDQVRSEFFRDDTVGREAFKADQLDWFNERSGKQWSTAYDFPAVAEKRVLKEKFTNSSSGRMQGYAFNLRRPLFTDIRVRRAFNLAYDWETSDRLLSNGDYHRDNSYFDGIPEFMATGLPEGAELQILEALRDKVPAELFTTPYK
;
A
#
# COMPACT_ATOMS: atom_id res chain seq x y z
N LEU A 1 25.33 -0.54 -1.70
CA LEU A 1 25.51 -1.98 -1.40
C LEU A 1 26.99 -2.28 -1.17
N ALA A 2 27.32 -3.31 -0.39
CA ALA A 2 28.70 -3.64 -0.01
C ALA A 2 29.50 -4.23 -1.20
N LYS A 3 30.30 -3.39 -1.89
CA LYS A 3 31.03 -3.78 -3.11
C LYS A 3 31.79 -5.11 -2.99
N HIS A 4 32.51 -5.32 -1.89
CA HIS A 4 33.31 -6.52 -1.65
C HIS A 4 32.48 -7.82 -1.60
N TRP A 5 31.22 -7.73 -1.20
CA TRP A 5 30.32 -8.89 -1.19
C TRP A 5 29.68 -9.07 -2.58
N TRP A 6 29.10 -8.01 -3.15
CA TRP A 6 28.34 -8.10 -4.41
C TRP A 6 29.20 -8.36 -5.66
N GLU A 7 30.47 -7.92 -5.68
CA GLU A 7 31.43 -8.26 -6.75
C GLU A 7 32.27 -9.51 -6.41
N GLY A 8 32.07 -10.07 -5.21
CA GLY A 8 32.79 -11.21 -4.70
C GLY A 8 32.28 -12.55 -5.26
N LYS A 9 32.67 -13.62 -4.56
CA LYS A 9 32.29 -14.98 -4.89
C LYS A 9 31.31 -15.54 -3.87
N ASP A 10 30.37 -16.36 -4.33
CA ASP A 10 29.48 -17.16 -3.50
C ASP A 10 30.26 -18.21 -2.68
N ALA A 11 29.56 -18.97 -1.83
CA ALA A 11 30.16 -20.03 -1.02
C ALA A 11 30.79 -21.16 -1.85
N GLN A 12 30.40 -21.30 -3.13
CA GLN A 12 30.90 -22.29 -4.08
C GLN A 12 32.07 -21.75 -4.91
N GLY A 13 32.46 -20.47 -4.74
CA GLY A 13 33.56 -19.84 -5.44
C GLY A 13 33.20 -19.25 -6.81
N ASN A 14 31.91 -19.25 -7.19
CA ASN A 14 31.44 -18.61 -8.41
C ASN A 14 31.33 -17.11 -8.19
N LYS A 15 31.66 -16.31 -9.22
CA LYS A 15 31.43 -14.86 -9.16
C LYS A 15 29.92 -14.61 -9.06
N ARG A 16 29.49 -13.80 -8.09
CA ARG A 16 28.08 -13.41 -7.97
C ARG A 16 27.67 -12.61 -9.21
N ASP A 17 26.53 -12.99 -9.78
CA ASP A 17 25.87 -12.25 -10.85
C ASP A 17 24.66 -11.52 -10.26
N VAL A 18 24.73 -10.19 -10.22
CA VAL A 18 23.68 -9.34 -9.68
C VAL A 18 22.40 -9.33 -10.52
N THR A 19 22.45 -9.88 -11.74
CA THR A 19 21.28 -10.01 -12.63
C THR A 19 20.53 -11.34 -12.45
N ALA A 20 21.13 -12.31 -11.74
CA ALA A 20 20.55 -13.62 -11.51
C ALA A 20 19.77 -13.67 -10.19
N THR A 21 18.72 -14.50 -10.16
CA THR A 21 18.05 -14.85 -8.90
C THR A 21 18.99 -15.65 -8.01
N THR A 22 19.03 -15.31 -6.72
CA THR A 22 19.80 -16.05 -5.72
C THR A 22 18.98 -16.24 -4.44
N LEU A 23 19.28 -17.33 -3.74
CA LEU A 23 18.82 -17.60 -2.38
C LEU A 23 19.97 -17.46 -1.37
N GLU A 24 21.12 -16.99 -1.82
CA GLU A 24 22.22 -16.63 -0.92
C GLU A 24 21.80 -15.45 -0.03
N ILE A 25 22.02 -15.58 1.28
CA ILE A 25 21.70 -14.51 2.23
C ILE A 25 22.58 -13.30 1.91
N PRO A 26 22.01 -12.14 1.54
CA PRO A 26 22.78 -10.99 1.14
C PRO A 26 23.39 -10.27 2.34
N LEU A 27 24.56 -9.66 2.13
CA LEU A 27 25.14 -8.75 3.10
C LEU A 27 24.47 -7.37 3.01
N GLY A 28 23.80 -6.99 4.10
CA GLY A 28 23.22 -5.66 4.30
C GLY A 28 23.96 -4.85 5.36
N SER A 29 23.54 -3.59 5.52
CA SER A 29 24.01 -2.67 6.58
C SER A 29 22.88 -2.23 7.51
N GLY A 30 21.77 -2.98 7.50
CA GLY A 30 20.56 -2.66 8.25
C GLY A 30 20.61 -3.20 9.69
N PRO A 31 19.58 -2.88 10.48
CA PRO A 31 19.46 -3.32 11.87
C PRO A 31 19.12 -4.80 12.02
N TYR A 32 18.72 -5.48 10.95
CA TYR A 32 18.46 -6.91 10.92
C TYR A 32 19.24 -7.61 9.81
N ARG A 33 19.56 -8.88 10.03
CA ARG A 33 20.07 -9.81 9.01
C ARG A 33 19.14 -11.01 8.89
N ILE A 34 19.17 -11.70 7.75
CA ILE A 34 18.43 -12.97 7.60
C ILE A 34 19.15 -14.01 8.45
N LYS A 35 18.44 -14.56 9.43
CA LYS A 35 18.90 -15.67 10.26
C LYS A 35 18.71 -16.99 9.52
N GLU A 36 17.49 -17.20 9.01
CA GLU A 36 17.09 -18.39 8.27
C GLU A 36 15.86 -18.08 7.42
N PHE A 37 15.62 -18.90 6.39
CA PHE A 37 14.42 -18.80 5.57
C PHE A 37 14.10 -20.13 4.91
N VAL A 38 12.84 -20.28 4.50
CA VAL A 38 12.38 -21.33 3.60
C VAL A 38 11.78 -20.64 2.39
N ALA A 39 12.37 -20.86 1.21
CA ALA A 39 11.98 -20.17 -0.01
C ALA A 39 10.47 -20.31 -0.28
N GLY A 40 9.79 -19.17 -0.47
CA GLY A 40 8.35 -19.11 -0.71
C GLY A 40 7.45 -19.41 0.50
N ARG A 41 8.01 -19.61 1.70
CA ARG A 41 7.24 -19.94 2.91
C ARG A 41 7.50 -19.00 4.07
N SER A 42 8.76 -18.77 4.44
CA SER A 42 9.08 -18.00 5.65
C SER A 42 10.44 -17.35 5.58
N VAL A 43 10.60 -16.20 6.25
CA VAL A 43 11.90 -15.59 6.53
C VAL A 43 11.94 -15.16 8.00
N VAL A 44 13.05 -15.48 8.67
CA VAL A 44 13.35 -15.02 10.02
C VAL A 44 14.49 -14.03 9.96
N LEU A 45 14.21 -12.81 10.38
CA LEU A 45 15.20 -11.76 10.57
C LEU A 45 15.63 -11.75 12.03
N GLU A 46 16.92 -11.55 12.30
CA GLU A 46 17.45 -11.33 13.64
C GLU A 46 18.16 -9.99 13.74
N ARG A 47 18.00 -9.33 14.88
CA ARG A 47 18.57 -8.01 15.14
C ARG A 47 20.09 -8.10 15.27
N VAL A 48 20.79 -7.18 14.61
CA VAL A 48 22.26 -7.08 14.65
C VAL A 48 22.66 -6.30 15.90
N ALA A 49 23.26 -6.98 16.87
CA ALA A 49 23.58 -6.40 18.18
C ALA A 49 24.54 -5.20 18.11
N ASP A 50 25.44 -5.20 17.13
CA ASP A 50 26.43 -4.17 16.85
C ASP A 50 26.02 -3.26 15.67
N TYR A 51 24.71 -3.12 15.41
CA TYR A 51 24.22 -2.23 14.36
C TYR A 51 24.75 -0.80 14.54
N TRP A 52 25.54 -0.35 13.56
CA TRP A 52 26.24 0.94 13.58
C TRP A 52 25.32 2.15 13.81
N GLY A 53 24.05 2.05 13.37
CA GLY A 53 23.11 3.15 13.38
C GLY A 53 22.17 3.18 14.60
N LYS A 54 22.35 2.29 15.58
CA LYS A 54 21.38 2.09 16.68
C LYS A 54 21.07 3.37 17.48
N ASP A 55 22.06 4.26 17.63
CA ASP A 55 21.95 5.48 18.43
C ASP A 55 21.74 6.74 17.56
N ILE A 56 21.62 6.61 16.24
CA ILE A 56 21.34 7.74 15.36
C ILE A 56 19.90 8.20 15.59
N PRO A 57 19.62 9.51 15.73
CA PRO A 57 18.28 10.00 16.10
C PRO A 57 17.13 9.45 15.28
N VAL A 58 17.33 9.20 13.98
CA VAL A 58 16.28 8.64 13.10
C VAL A 58 15.91 7.19 13.42
N ASN A 59 16.78 6.44 14.11
CA ASN A 59 16.62 5.03 14.44
C ASN A 59 16.19 4.78 15.89
N VAL A 60 16.28 5.79 16.76
CA VAL A 60 15.87 5.68 18.16
C VAL A 60 14.37 5.35 18.23
N GLY A 61 14.02 4.30 18.99
CA GLY A 61 12.64 3.81 19.13
C GLY A 61 12.19 2.86 18.01
N GLN A 62 13.04 2.58 17.02
CA GLN A 62 12.80 1.59 15.97
C GLN A 62 13.53 0.27 16.24
N ASN A 63 13.21 -0.77 15.48
CA ASN A 63 13.92 -2.07 15.50
C ASN A 63 13.92 -2.75 16.88
N ASN A 64 12.74 -2.78 17.51
CA ASN A 64 12.59 -3.18 18.92
C ASN A 64 12.61 -4.70 19.14
N PHE A 65 12.22 -5.49 18.15
CA PHE A 65 12.16 -6.95 18.25
C PHE A 65 13.53 -7.58 18.03
N ASP A 66 13.86 -8.62 18.79
CA ASP A 66 15.09 -9.39 18.55
C ASP A 66 14.99 -10.26 17.31
N GLN A 67 13.78 -10.76 17.01
CA GLN A 67 13.49 -11.53 15.81
C GLN A 67 12.17 -11.08 15.20
N VAL A 68 12.14 -11.04 13.87
CA VAL A 68 10.93 -10.78 13.09
C VAL A 68 10.75 -11.93 12.12
N ARG A 69 9.65 -12.67 12.27
CA ARG A 69 9.29 -13.77 11.38
C ARG A 69 8.18 -13.32 10.44
N SER A 70 8.41 -13.48 9.15
CA SER A 70 7.38 -13.24 8.13
C SER A 70 6.99 -14.57 7.49
N GLU A 71 5.71 -14.88 7.54
CA GLU A 71 5.11 -16.03 6.85
C GLU A 71 4.47 -15.59 5.54
N PHE A 72 4.65 -16.39 4.49
CA PHE A 72 4.08 -16.16 3.19
C PHE A 72 2.93 -17.15 2.96
N PHE A 73 1.74 -16.60 2.75
CA PHE A 73 0.54 -17.36 2.42
C PHE A 73 0.15 -17.11 0.96
N ARG A 74 -0.54 -18.07 0.35
CA ARG A 74 -1.05 -17.96 -1.02
C ARG A 74 -2.11 -16.86 -1.15
N ASP A 75 -2.91 -16.70 -0.10
CA ASP A 75 -4.01 -15.75 -0.04
C ASP A 75 -4.33 -15.36 1.41
N ASP A 76 -5.10 -14.27 1.56
CA ASP A 76 -5.48 -13.69 2.84
C ASP A 76 -6.42 -14.59 3.67
N THR A 77 -7.13 -15.54 3.05
CA THR A 77 -8.01 -16.45 3.79
C THR A 77 -7.19 -17.38 4.65
N VAL A 78 -6.14 -17.99 4.08
CA VAL A 78 -5.22 -18.84 4.84
C VAL A 78 -4.47 -18.03 5.90
N GLY A 79 -4.00 -16.83 5.55
CA GLY A 79 -3.32 -15.95 6.50
C GLY A 79 -4.21 -15.54 7.68
N ARG A 80 -5.49 -15.27 7.44
CA ARG A 80 -6.46 -14.91 8.48
C ARG A 80 -6.79 -16.07 9.42
N GLU A 81 -6.90 -17.29 8.91
CA GLU A 81 -7.07 -18.46 9.79
C GLU A 81 -5.81 -18.74 10.61
N ALA A 82 -4.61 -18.53 10.05
CA ALA A 82 -3.37 -18.60 10.81
C ALA A 82 -3.32 -17.53 11.93
N PHE A 83 -3.75 -16.30 11.65
CA PHE A 83 -3.89 -15.25 12.66
C PHE A 83 -4.85 -15.63 13.78
N LYS A 84 -6.05 -16.14 13.43
CA LYS A 84 -7.04 -16.64 14.41
C LYS A 84 -6.52 -17.79 15.27
N ALA A 85 -5.59 -18.59 14.72
CA ALA A 85 -4.92 -19.69 15.39
C ALA A 85 -3.64 -19.27 16.15
N ASP A 86 -3.45 -17.97 16.41
CA ASP A 86 -2.32 -17.44 17.20
C ASP A 86 -0.95 -17.73 16.57
N GLN A 87 -0.89 -17.81 15.23
CA GLN A 87 0.36 -18.03 14.49
C GLN A 87 0.97 -16.74 13.94
N LEU A 88 0.25 -15.62 14.02
CA LEU A 88 0.66 -14.31 13.56
C LEU A 88 0.30 -13.26 14.61
N ASP A 89 1.22 -12.35 14.91
CA ASP A 89 0.98 -11.25 15.84
C ASP A 89 0.29 -10.04 15.18
N TRP A 90 0.37 -9.96 13.84
CA TRP A 90 -0.18 -8.86 13.05
C TRP A 90 -0.75 -9.36 11.73
N PHE A 91 -1.95 -8.90 11.38
CA PHE A 91 -2.60 -9.20 10.12
C PHE A 91 -3.23 -7.94 9.51
N ASN A 92 -2.83 -7.59 8.29
CA ASN A 92 -3.42 -6.47 7.56
C ASN A 92 -4.64 -6.95 6.77
N GLU A 93 -5.83 -6.59 7.24
CA GLU A 93 -7.07 -6.89 6.52
C GLU A 93 -7.29 -5.89 5.38
N ARG A 94 -7.38 -6.40 4.15
CA ARG A 94 -7.57 -5.59 2.94
C ARG A 94 -8.99 -5.65 2.39
N SER A 95 -9.85 -6.51 2.96
CA SER A 95 -11.24 -6.66 2.55
C SER A 95 -12.16 -6.04 3.58
N GLY A 96 -12.90 -4.99 3.18
CA GLY A 96 -13.99 -4.41 3.98
C GLY A 96 -14.97 -5.49 4.44
N LYS A 97 -15.41 -6.36 3.52
CA LYS A 97 -16.27 -7.51 3.85
C LYS A 97 -15.71 -8.35 5.01
N GLN A 98 -14.47 -8.80 4.90
CA GLN A 98 -13.87 -9.66 5.92
C GLN A 98 -13.64 -8.87 7.23
N TRP A 99 -13.28 -7.59 7.14
CA TRP A 99 -13.16 -6.72 8.30
C TRP A 99 -14.45 -6.68 9.12
N SER A 100 -15.61 -6.58 8.47
CA SER A 100 -16.89 -6.55 9.17
C SER A 100 -17.37 -7.92 9.63
N THR A 101 -17.06 -9.02 8.95
CA THR A 101 -17.68 -10.34 9.25
C THR A 101 -16.77 -11.41 9.84
N ALA A 102 -15.45 -11.33 9.67
CA ALA A 102 -14.54 -12.45 9.96
C ALA A 102 -13.90 -12.43 11.36
N TYR A 103 -14.15 -11.36 12.13
CA TYR A 103 -13.49 -11.11 13.41
C TYR A 103 -14.40 -11.32 14.63
N ASP A 104 -15.38 -12.22 14.51
CA ASP A 104 -16.20 -12.71 15.62
C ASP A 104 -15.63 -14.04 16.12
N PHE A 105 -14.60 -13.97 16.97
CA PHE A 105 -13.95 -15.14 17.58
C PHE A 105 -13.42 -14.79 18.99
N PRO A 106 -13.21 -15.80 19.87
CA PRO A 106 -12.99 -15.56 21.31
C PRO A 106 -11.87 -14.57 21.65
N ALA A 107 -10.74 -14.62 20.94
CA ALA A 107 -9.61 -13.74 21.23
C ALA A 107 -9.92 -12.24 21.04
N VAL A 108 -10.88 -11.87 20.19
CA VAL A 108 -11.34 -10.49 20.03
C VAL A 108 -12.20 -10.08 21.23
N ALA A 109 -13.14 -10.93 21.65
CA ALA A 109 -13.98 -10.67 22.82
C ALA A 109 -13.16 -10.58 24.12
N GLU A 110 -12.10 -11.39 24.22
CA GLU A 110 -11.13 -11.40 25.32
C GLU A 110 -10.08 -10.28 25.24
N LYS A 111 -10.12 -9.44 24.18
CA LYS A 111 -9.14 -8.37 23.92
C LYS A 111 -7.69 -8.81 23.77
N ARG A 112 -7.45 -10.10 23.47
CA ARG A 112 -6.13 -10.60 23.04
C ARG A 112 -5.83 -10.18 21.60
N VAL A 113 -6.87 -10.00 20.79
CA VAL A 113 -6.80 -9.39 19.45
C VAL A 113 -7.52 -8.05 19.48
N LEU A 114 -6.84 -7.01 18.97
CA LEU A 114 -7.42 -5.68 18.80
C LEU A 114 -7.62 -5.38 17.32
N LYS A 115 -8.79 -4.84 16.99
CA LYS A 115 -9.10 -4.33 15.65
C LYS A 115 -8.88 -2.82 15.65
N GLU A 116 -8.02 -2.34 14.77
CA GLU A 116 -7.76 -0.91 14.64
C GLU A 116 -7.79 -0.47 13.16
N LYS A 117 -8.46 0.66 12.89
CA LYS A 117 -8.44 1.33 11.59
C LYS A 117 -7.53 2.55 11.70
N PHE A 118 -6.49 2.61 10.87
CA PHE A 118 -5.59 3.74 10.81
C PHE A 118 -5.93 4.63 9.60
N THR A 119 -6.09 5.93 9.84
CA THR A 119 -6.18 6.89 8.74
C THR A 119 -4.81 7.00 8.07
N ASN A 120 -4.76 6.86 6.76
CA ASN A 120 -3.53 7.00 5.98
C ASN A 120 -3.66 8.22 5.07
N SER A 121 -2.89 9.26 5.40
CA SER A 121 -2.75 10.50 4.63
C SER A 121 -1.38 10.62 3.96
N SER A 122 -0.61 9.53 3.87
CA SER A 122 0.75 9.55 3.30
C SER A 122 0.79 9.47 1.78
N SER A 123 -0.31 9.05 1.13
CA SER A 123 -0.43 9.00 -0.32
C SER A 123 -1.88 9.15 -0.75
N GLY A 124 -2.09 9.90 -1.83
CA GLY A 124 -3.39 10.04 -2.46
C GLY A 124 -3.88 8.71 -3.01
N ARG A 125 -5.17 8.42 -2.85
CA ARG A 125 -5.80 7.20 -3.34
C ARG A 125 -6.62 7.50 -4.58
N MET A 126 -6.49 6.63 -5.56
CA MET A 126 -7.35 6.61 -6.74
C MET A 126 -7.37 5.18 -7.27
N GLN A 127 -8.53 4.56 -7.18
CA GLN A 127 -8.82 3.29 -7.83
C GLN A 127 -10.02 3.43 -8.75
N GLY A 128 -9.88 2.99 -10.00
CA GLY A 128 -10.98 3.06 -10.94
C GLY A 128 -10.73 2.32 -12.25
N TYR A 129 -11.74 2.32 -13.10
CA TYR A 129 -11.65 1.77 -14.44
C TYR A 129 -10.98 2.77 -15.38
N ALA A 130 -9.85 2.38 -15.96
CA ALA A 130 -9.14 3.20 -16.94
C ALA A 130 -9.63 2.92 -18.36
N PHE A 131 -10.08 3.94 -19.07
CA PHE A 131 -10.41 3.85 -20.49
C PHE A 131 -9.15 3.87 -21.35
N ASN A 132 -9.02 2.92 -22.28
CA ASN A 132 -7.95 2.96 -23.27
C ASN A 132 -8.28 3.97 -24.38
N LEU A 133 -7.79 5.20 -24.22
CA LEU A 133 -8.05 6.32 -25.15
C LEU A 133 -7.46 6.11 -26.56
N ARG A 134 -6.63 5.09 -26.76
CA ARG A 134 -6.13 4.71 -28.11
C ARG A 134 -7.20 4.04 -28.96
N ARG A 135 -8.31 3.61 -28.34
CA ARG A 135 -9.44 3.00 -29.05
C ARG A 135 -10.46 4.08 -29.44
N PRO A 136 -10.90 4.15 -30.71
CA PRO A 136 -11.84 5.18 -31.17
C PRO A 136 -13.12 5.28 -30.34
N LEU A 137 -13.61 4.17 -29.77
CA LEU A 137 -14.79 4.14 -28.92
C LEU A 137 -14.69 5.03 -27.67
N PHE A 138 -13.49 5.22 -27.13
CA PHE A 138 -13.29 5.91 -25.85
C PHE A 138 -12.67 7.30 -25.98
N THR A 139 -12.52 7.82 -27.20
CA THR A 139 -11.92 9.15 -27.44
C THR A 139 -12.85 10.28 -26.99
N ASP A 140 -14.16 10.12 -27.13
CA ASP A 140 -15.16 11.10 -26.70
C ASP A 140 -15.30 11.12 -25.16
N ILE A 141 -15.07 12.29 -24.56
CA ILE A 141 -15.19 12.50 -23.10
C ILE A 141 -16.61 12.23 -22.58
N ARG A 142 -17.64 12.50 -23.38
CA ARG A 142 -19.04 12.34 -23.00
C ARG A 142 -19.39 10.86 -22.85
N VAL A 143 -18.82 10.00 -23.69
CA VAL A 143 -18.96 8.54 -23.58
C VAL A 143 -18.34 8.05 -22.27
N ARG A 144 -17.11 8.49 -21.96
CA ARG A 144 -16.44 8.12 -20.69
C ARG A 144 -17.22 8.60 -19.47
N ARG A 145 -17.74 9.83 -19.51
CA ARG A 145 -18.60 10.39 -18.45
C ARG A 145 -19.88 9.58 -18.29
N ALA A 146 -20.53 9.16 -19.37
CA ALA A 146 -21.73 8.33 -19.33
C ALA A 146 -21.48 6.98 -18.63
N PHE A 147 -20.34 6.33 -18.88
CA PHE A 147 -19.96 5.11 -18.16
C PHE A 147 -19.75 5.35 -16.65
N ASN A 148 -19.13 6.47 -16.25
CA ASN A 148 -18.96 6.80 -14.84
C ASN A 148 -20.32 7.03 -14.14
N LEU A 149 -21.25 7.72 -14.81
CA LEU A 149 -22.61 7.93 -14.29
C LEU A 149 -23.43 6.65 -14.21
N ALA A 150 -23.15 5.67 -15.06
CA ALA A 150 -23.82 4.37 -15.05
C ALA A 150 -23.32 3.43 -13.93
N TYR A 151 -22.24 3.79 -13.24
CA TYR A 151 -21.70 2.98 -12.15
C TYR A 151 -22.41 3.30 -10.82
N ASP A 152 -23.27 2.39 -10.39
CA ASP A 152 -23.92 2.39 -9.07
C ASP A 152 -22.92 1.98 -7.99
N TRP A 153 -22.14 2.95 -7.53
CA TRP A 153 -21.10 2.76 -6.52
C TRP A 153 -21.72 2.43 -5.16
N GLU A 154 -22.79 3.12 -4.78
CA GLU A 154 -23.44 3.01 -3.47
C GLU A 154 -23.97 1.58 -3.24
N THR A 155 -24.62 0.99 -4.25
CA THR A 155 -25.05 -0.41 -4.18
C THR A 155 -23.85 -1.36 -4.18
N SER A 156 -22.83 -1.08 -4.98
CA SER A 156 -21.64 -1.94 -5.07
C SER A 156 -20.91 -2.02 -3.72
N ASP A 157 -20.67 -0.89 -3.07
CA ASP A 157 -20.00 -0.83 -1.77
C ASP A 157 -20.83 -1.52 -0.67
N ARG A 158 -22.14 -1.26 -0.63
CA ARG A 158 -23.05 -1.91 0.31
C ARG A 158 -23.05 -3.43 0.18
N LEU A 159 -23.09 -3.96 -1.04
CA LEU A 159 -23.20 -5.40 -1.29
C LEU A 159 -21.86 -6.14 -1.19
N LEU A 160 -20.77 -5.52 -1.64
CA LEU A 160 -19.47 -6.19 -1.76
C LEU A 160 -18.56 -5.94 -0.56
N SER A 161 -18.75 -4.81 0.14
CA SER A 161 -17.84 -4.33 1.18
C SER A 161 -18.57 -3.91 2.45
N ASN A 162 -19.86 -4.22 2.58
CA ASN A 162 -20.70 -3.88 3.74
C ASN A 162 -20.78 -2.37 4.06
N GLY A 163 -20.55 -1.49 3.08
CA GLY A 163 -20.57 -0.05 3.34
C GLY A 163 -19.29 0.49 4.00
N ASP A 164 -18.21 -0.31 4.04
CA ASP A 164 -16.96 0.07 4.73
C ASP A 164 -16.09 1.07 3.94
N TYR A 165 -16.39 1.34 2.66
CA TYR A 165 -15.61 2.26 1.83
C TYR A 165 -16.33 3.58 1.55
N HIS A 166 -15.58 4.56 1.04
CA HIS A 166 -16.11 5.79 0.46
C HIS A 166 -15.70 5.88 -1.01
N ARG A 167 -16.39 6.73 -1.78
CA ARG A 167 -16.13 6.90 -3.21
C ARG A 167 -14.98 7.86 -3.43
N ASP A 168 -13.92 7.39 -4.09
CA ASP A 168 -12.83 8.25 -4.53
C ASP A 168 -13.37 9.35 -5.46
N ASN A 169 -13.13 10.62 -5.12
CA ASN A 169 -13.51 11.78 -5.95
C ASN A 169 -12.32 12.66 -6.36
N SER A 170 -11.10 12.23 -6.04
CA SER A 170 -9.87 12.94 -6.37
C SER A 170 -8.76 11.95 -6.73
N TYR A 171 -7.79 12.39 -7.52
CA TYR A 171 -6.54 11.65 -7.68
C TYR A 171 -5.68 11.65 -6.40
N PHE A 172 -5.96 12.58 -5.49
CA PHE A 172 -5.30 12.75 -4.21
C PHE A 172 -6.21 12.41 -3.03
N ASP A 173 -7.19 11.53 -3.24
CA ASP A 173 -8.20 11.28 -2.21
C ASP A 173 -7.57 10.73 -0.92
N GLY A 174 -8.07 11.20 0.23
CA GLY A 174 -7.47 10.96 1.55
C GLY A 174 -6.35 11.92 1.96
N ILE A 175 -5.97 12.89 1.11
CA ILE A 175 -5.07 14.01 1.46
C ILE A 175 -5.80 15.34 1.23
N PRO A 176 -6.53 15.86 2.22
CA PRO A 176 -7.37 17.05 2.06
C PRO A 176 -6.62 18.27 1.48
N GLU A 177 -5.35 18.43 1.82
CA GLU A 177 -4.55 19.58 1.39
C GLU A 177 -4.21 19.54 -0.12
N PHE A 178 -4.34 18.38 -0.77
CA PHE A 178 -4.05 18.19 -2.20
C PHE A 178 -5.30 17.95 -3.05
N MET A 179 -6.48 17.86 -2.42
CA MET A 179 -7.73 17.69 -3.13
C MET A 179 -8.21 19.05 -3.66
N ALA A 180 -8.56 19.09 -4.95
CA ALA A 180 -9.23 20.26 -5.52
C ALA A 180 -10.61 20.42 -4.86
N THR A 181 -10.86 21.57 -4.25
CA THR A 181 -12.14 21.90 -3.63
C THR A 181 -12.60 23.28 -4.08
N GLY A 182 -13.90 23.42 -4.37
CA GLY A 182 -14.44 24.70 -4.83
C GLY A 182 -13.95 25.10 -6.23
N LEU A 183 -13.85 26.42 -6.44
CA LEU A 183 -13.25 27.01 -7.64
C LEU A 183 -11.79 27.35 -7.35
N PRO A 184 -10.91 27.37 -8.35
CA PRO A 184 -9.52 27.74 -8.15
C PRO A 184 -9.40 29.19 -7.66
N GLU A 185 -8.55 29.40 -6.66
CA GLU A 185 -8.32 30.70 -6.03
C GLU A 185 -6.81 30.97 -5.87
N GLY A 186 -6.45 32.23 -5.57
CA GLY A 186 -5.07 32.61 -5.23
C GLY A 186 -4.03 32.16 -6.25
N ALA A 187 -2.98 31.48 -5.76
CA ALA A 187 -1.88 31.01 -6.61
C ALA A 187 -2.31 29.93 -7.60
N GLU A 188 -3.28 29.08 -7.24
CA GLU A 188 -3.81 28.05 -8.13
C GLU A 188 -4.49 28.68 -9.34
N LEU A 189 -5.34 29.68 -9.12
CA LEU A 189 -5.99 30.43 -10.18
C LEU A 189 -4.97 31.11 -11.10
N GLN A 190 -3.93 31.74 -10.54
CA GLN A 190 -2.88 32.38 -11.34
C GLN A 190 -2.16 31.39 -12.28
N ILE A 191 -1.87 30.18 -11.80
CA ILE A 191 -1.26 29.12 -12.61
C ILE A 191 -2.23 28.64 -13.70
N LEU A 192 -3.50 28.43 -13.35
CA LEU A 192 -4.51 27.93 -14.28
C LEU A 192 -4.91 28.96 -15.34
N GLU A 193 -4.92 30.25 -15.03
CA GLU A 193 -5.13 31.34 -15.99
C GLU A 193 -4.07 31.32 -17.09
N ALA A 194 -2.81 31.05 -16.74
CA ALA A 194 -1.71 30.89 -17.71
C ALA A 194 -1.87 29.64 -18.60
N LEU A 195 -2.77 28.72 -18.24
CA LEU A 195 -3.07 27.48 -18.95
C LEU A 195 -4.52 27.44 -19.46
N ARG A 196 -5.21 28.58 -19.51
CA ARG A 196 -6.66 28.64 -19.75
C ARG A 196 -7.10 28.00 -21.07
N ASP A 197 -6.25 28.00 -22.09
CA ASP A 197 -6.49 27.35 -23.39
C ASP A 197 -6.23 25.83 -23.37
N LYS A 198 -5.61 25.31 -22.32
CA LYS A 198 -5.21 23.90 -22.15
C LYS A 198 -6.05 23.14 -21.13
N VAL A 199 -6.91 23.80 -20.39
CA VAL A 199 -7.79 23.19 -19.37
C VAL A 199 -9.26 23.40 -19.73
N PRO A 200 -10.17 22.52 -19.27
CA PRO A 200 -11.61 22.71 -19.48
C PRO A 200 -12.10 24.04 -18.89
N ALA A 201 -12.89 24.80 -19.65
CA ALA A 201 -13.43 26.09 -19.20
C ALA A 201 -14.32 25.95 -17.95
N GLU A 202 -15.01 24.81 -17.79
CA GLU A 202 -15.88 24.50 -16.65
C GLU A 202 -15.14 24.52 -15.31
N LEU A 203 -13.81 24.32 -15.32
CA LEU A 203 -12.95 24.36 -14.14
C LEU A 203 -13.04 25.72 -13.40
N PHE A 204 -13.29 26.81 -14.14
CA PHE A 204 -13.39 28.16 -13.56
C PHE A 204 -14.81 28.56 -13.14
N THR A 205 -15.83 27.77 -13.47
CA THR A 205 -17.23 28.15 -13.24
C THR A 205 -17.99 27.15 -12.37
N THR A 206 -17.55 25.91 -12.33
CA THR A 206 -18.28 24.82 -11.67
C THR A 206 -17.30 23.99 -10.84
N PRO A 207 -17.45 23.95 -9.50
CA PRO A 207 -16.68 23.04 -8.67
C PRO A 207 -16.92 21.58 -9.09
N TYR A 208 -15.85 20.79 -9.10
CA TYR A 208 -15.95 19.34 -9.30
C TYR A 208 -16.70 18.71 -8.11
N LYS A 209 -17.57 17.74 -8.40
CA LYS A 209 -18.37 16.99 -7.41
C LYS A 209 -18.32 15.51 -7.73
#